data_AF-E8PK61-F1
#
_entry.id   AF-E8PK61-F1
#
_cell.length_a   1.000
_cell.length_b   1.000
_cell.length_c   1.000
_cell.angle_alpha   90.00
_cell.angle_beta   90.00
_cell.angle_gamma   90.00
#
_symmetry.space_group_name_H-M   'P 1'
#
loop_
_entity.id
_entity.type
_entity.pdbx_description
1 polymer ?
#
loop_
_entity_poly.entity_id
_entity_poly.type
_entity_poly.pdbx_seq_one_letter_code
_entity_poly.pdbx_strand_id
1 'polypeptide(L)'
;MSTWTDRARLYIRGRAFLLDLGEEVAFYTESGPKRARYLLVGKLSLPERLRLGLPREGVLHYPLPVDPLAFEWEGETLILPGLRVYLGGPPAFVETPYYAWRLG
;
A
#
# COMPACT_ATOMS: atom_id res chain seq x y z
N MET A 1 11.58 18.59 9.52
CA MET A 1 11.76 17.26 10.12
C MET A 1 10.87 16.28 9.37
N SER A 2 11.43 15.52 8.44
CA SER A 2 10.77 14.43 7.72
C SER A 2 11.60 13.19 8.03
N THR A 3 11.05 12.26 8.80
CA THR A 3 11.77 11.07 9.29
C THR A 3 11.03 9.75 9.00
N TRP A 4 9.93 9.79 8.24
CA TRP A 4 9.12 8.59 7.98
C TRP A 4 9.52 7.79 6.74
N THR A 5 10.45 8.31 5.93
CA THR A 5 10.95 7.63 4.72
C THR A 5 11.90 6.46 4.98
N ASP A 6 12.40 6.25 6.21
CA ASP A 6 13.43 5.21 6.47
C ASP A 6 12.86 3.78 6.70
N ARG A 7 11.56 3.63 7.01
CA ARG A 7 10.95 2.32 7.31
C ARG A 7 10.12 1.72 6.19
N ALA A 8 9.38 2.54 5.45
CA ALA A 8 8.51 2.03 4.39
C ALA A 8 9.33 1.66 3.15
N ARG A 9 9.25 0.39 2.74
CA ARG A 9 10.02 -0.14 1.60
C ARG A 9 9.08 -0.69 0.55
N LEU A 10 9.17 -0.16 -0.67
CA LEU A 10 8.43 -0.66 -1.82
C LEU A 10 9.25 -1.72 -2.55
N TYR A 11 8.69 -2.91 -2.70
CA TYR A 11 9.26 -4.00 -3.47
C TYR A 11 8.41 -4.28 -4.70
N ILE A 12 9.09 -4.56 -5.81
CA ILE A 12 8.46 -5.12 -7.00
C ILE A 12 8.61 -6.64 -6.96
N ARG A 13 7.48 -7.36 -7.03
CA ARG A 13 7.42 -8.82 -6.99
C ARG A 13 6.60 -9.33 -8.17
N GLY A 14 7.28 -9.52 -9.30
CA GLY A 14 6.62 -9.90 -10.55
C GLY A 14 5.62 -8.82 -10.99
N ARG A 15 4.33 -9.13 -10.96
CA ARG A 15 3.23 -8.21 -11.35
C ARG A 15 2.51 -7.60 -10.15
N ALA A 16 3.23 -7.39 -9.05
CA ALA A 16 2.70 -6.78 -7.86
C ALA A 16 3.70 -5.84 -7.20
N PHE A 17 3.15 -4.81 -6.57
CA PHE A 17 3.84 -3.98 -5.60
C PHE A 17 3.57 -4.49 -4.20
N LEU A 18 4.63 -4.55 -3.39
CA LEU A 18 4.54 -4.83 -1.96
C LEU A 18 5.19 -3.69 -1.20
N LEU A 19 4.38 -2.89 -0.52
CA LEU A 19 4.85 -1.89 0.43
C LEU A 19 4.92 -2.55 1.82
N ASP A 20 6.13 -2.73 2.36
CA ASP A 20 6.36 -3.11 3.75
C ASP A 20 6.54 -1.84 4.59
N LEU A 21 5.67 -1.62 5.57
CA LEU A 21 5.74 -0.46 6.47
C LEU A 21 6.74 -0.66 7.62
N GLY A 22 7.30 -1.86 7.76
CA GLY A 22 8.19 -2.25 8.85
C GLY A 22 7.45 -2.68 10.13
N GLU A 23 6.28 -2.10 10.39
CA GLU A 23 5.43 -2.41 11.54
C GLU A 23 3.94 -2.38 11.15
N GLU A 24 3.08 -2.93 12.00
CA GLU A 24 1.63 -2.91 11.77
C GLU A 24 1.05 -1.54 12.14
N VAL A 25 0.31 -0.96 11.21
CA VAL A 25 -0.17 0.43 11.28
C VAL A 25 -1.66 0.47 11.04
N ALA A 26 -2.35 1.37 11.71
CA ALA A 26 -3.75 1.66 11.46
C ALA A 26 -3.89 2.54 10.21
N PHE A 27 -4.78 2.15 9.31
CA PHE A 27 -5.17 2.89 8.12
C PHE A 27 -6.66 3.15 8.13
N TYR A 28 -7.05 4.28 7.57
CA TYR A 28 -8.39 4.45 7.03
C TYR A 28 -8.35 4.19 5.53
N THR A 29 -9.31 3.41 5.04
CA THR A 29 -9.43 3.02 3.63
C THR A 29 -10.81 3.38 3.11
N GLU A 30 -11.05 3.20 1.82
CA GLU A 30 -12.38 3.29 1.22
C GLU A 30 -13.41 2.33 1.84
N SER A 31 -12.94 1.25 2.46
CA SER A 31 -13.75 0.26 3.18
C SER A 31 -13.80 0.47 4.70
N GLY A 32 -13.29 1.61 5.18
CA GLY A 32 -13.19 1.97 6.59
C GLY A 32 -11.85 1.61 7.24
N PRO A 33 -11.78 1.64 8.58
CA PRO A 33 -10.54 1.42 9.33
C PRO A 33 -10.01 -0.02 9.21
N LYS A 34 -8.70 -0.16 9.01
CA LYS A 34 -7.99 -1.43 8.91
C LYS A 34 -6.63 -1.34 9.59
N ARG A 35 -6.04 -2.48 9.94
CA ARG A 35 -4.64 -2.56 10.39
C ARG A 35 -3.84 -3.39 9.41
N ALA A 36 -2.67 -2.88 9.02
CA ALA A 36 -1.76 -3.61 8.16
C ALA A 36 -0.32 -3.17 8.32
N ARG A 37 0.57 -4.14 8.13
CA ARG A 37 1.99 -3.92 7.91
C ARG A 37 2.32 -3.86 6.42
N TYR A 38 1.60 -4.66 5.63
CA TYR A 38 1.85 -4.79 4.20
C TYR A 38 0.69 -4.24 3.40
N LEU A 39 0.99 -3.45 2.36
CA LEU A 39 0.06 -3.16 1.28
C LEU A 39 0.53 -3.91 0.04
N LEU A 40 -0.32 -4.81 -0.45
CA LEU A 40 -0.10 -5.61 -1.64
C LEU A 40 -1.00 -5.08 -2.75
N VAL A 41 -0.43 -4.72 -3.90
CA VAL A 41 -1.18 -4.18 -5.03
C VAL A 41 -0.86 -5.00 -6.26
N GLY A 42 -1.86 -5.65 -6.84
CA GLY A 42 -1.70 -6.51 -8.00
C GLY A 42 -2.76 -7.60 -8.11
N LYS A 43 -3.11 -7.98 -9.34
CA LYS A 43 -3.96 -9.15 -9.63
C LYS A 43 -3.12 -10.41 -9.55
N LEU A 44 -3.13 -11.03 -8.37
CA LEU A 44 -2.43 -12.29 -8.09
C LEU A 44 -3.43 -13.43 -7.92
N SER A 45 -3.11 -14.57 -8.52
CA SER A 45 -3.76 -15.84 -8.19
C SER A 45 -3.40 -16.27 -6.75
N LEU A 46 -4.19 -17.18 -6.19
CA LEU A 46 -3.92 -17.71 -4.85
C LEU A 46 -2.51 -18.34 -4.73
N PRO A 47 -2.04 -19.18 -5.68
CA PRO A 47 -0.68 -19.72 -5.63
C PRO A 47 0.41 -18.63 -5.63
N GLU A 48 0.25 -17.58 -6.45
CA GLU A 48 1.21 -16.46 -6.49
C GLU A 48 1.25 -15.72 -5.17
N ARG A 49 0.07 -15.46 -4.56
CA ARG A 49 -0.02 -14.80 -3.25
C ARG A 49 0.64 -15.63 -2.15
N LEU A 50 0.45 -16.95 -2.15
CA LEU A 50 1.09 -17.84 -1.16
C LEU A 50 2.62 -17.86 -1.29
N ARG A 51 3.16 -17.80 -2.52
CA ARG A 51 4.61 -17.76 -2.76
C ARG A 51 5.29 -16.49 -2.23
N LEU A 52 4.53 -15.42 -1.97
CA LEU A 52 5.07 -14.21 -1.36
C LEU A 52 5.43 -14.41 0.12
N GLY A 53 4.96 -15.49 0.77
CA GLY A 53 5.28 -15.77 2.18
C GLY A 53 4.70 -14.74 3.15
N LEU A 54 3.68 -13.99 2.74
CA LEU A 54 3.05 -12.97 3.58
C LEU A 54 2.15 -13.62 4.65
N PRO A 55 2.00 -12.98 5.83
CA PRO A 55 1.06 -13.43 6.85
C PRO A 55 -0.39 -13.40 6.33
N ARG A 56 -1.26 -14.18 6.99
CA ARG A 56 -2.70 -14.21 6.67
C ARG A 56 -3.40 -12.91 7.06
N GLU A 57 -2.94 -12.27 8.13
CA GLU A 57 -3.43 -11.02 8.67
C GLU A 57 -2.40 -9.90 8.47
N GLY A 58 -2.82 -8.64 8.64
CA GLY A 58 -1.93 -7.49 8.49
C GLY A 58 -1.49 -7.20 7.05
N VAL A 59 -2.23 -7.72 6.07
CA VAL A 59 -2.03 -7.46 4.63
C VAL A 59 -3.28 -6.81 4.05
N LEU A 60 -3.16 -5.57 3.59
CA LEU A 60 -4.17 -4.92 2.76
C LEU A 60 -3.90 -5.25 1.30
N HIS A 61 -4.80 -5.99 0.67
CA HIS A 61 -4.66 -6.40 -0.73
C HIS A 61 -5.60 -5.61 -1.62
N TYR A 62 -5.03 -4.88 -2.57
CA TYR A 62 -5.71 -4.18 -3.64
C TYR A 62 -5.51 -4.95 -4.96
N PRO A 63 -6.51 -5.71 -5.44
CA PRO A 63 -6.40 -6.54 -6.64
C PRO A 63 -6.52 -5.72 -7.93
N LEU A 64 -5.71 -4.67 -8.04
CA LEU A 64 -5.70 -3.73 -9.16
C LEU A 64 -4.74 -4.21 -10.26
N PRO A 65 -5.03 -3.92 -11.54
CA PRO A 65 -4.03 -4.09 -12.59
C PRO A 65 -2.90 -3.10 -12.32
N VAL A 66 -1.66 -3.60 -12.28
CA VAL A 66 -0.48 -2.75 -12.07
C VAL A 66 0.52 -2.97 -13.20
N ASP A 67 1.10 -1.88 -13.66
CA ASP A 67 2.38 -1.89 -14.34
C ASP A 67 3.47 -1.68 -13.26
N PRO A 68 4.40 -2.63 -13.06
CA PRO A 68 5.48 -2.51 -12.09
C PRO A 68 6.36 -1.26 -12.22
N LEU A 69 6.31 -0.58 -13.36
CA LEU A 69 7.05 0.65 -13.62
C LEU A 69 6.20 1.92 -13.45
N ALA A 70 4.88 1.78 -13.30
CA ALA A 70 3.98 2.92 -13.15
C ALA A 70 3.72 3.20 -11.66
N PHE A 71 4.70 3.79 -10.98
CA PHE A 71 4.52 4.31 -9.62
C PHE A 71 5.32 5.58 -9.40
N GLU A 72 4.83 6.45 -8.53
CA GLU A 72 5.49 7.70 -8.18
C GLU A 72 5.42 7.96 -6.67
N TRP A 73 6.44 8.63 -6.16
CA TRP A 73 6.45 9.16 -4.79
C TRP A 73 6.32 10.67 -4.84
N GLU A 74 5.28 11.20 -4.20
CA GLU A 74 5.08 12.63 -3.99
C GLU A 74 5.11 12.93 -2.49
N GLY A 75 6.25 13.39 -2.00
CA GLY A 75 6.50 13.54 -0.56
C GLY A 75 6.30 12.21 0.17
N GLU A 76 5.30 12.15 1.06
CA GLU A 76 4.95 10.94 1.83
C GLU A 76 3.77 10.17 1.22
N THR A 77 3.44 10.43 -0.05
CA THR A 77 2.35 9.76 -0.77
C THR A 77 2.93 8.84 -1.85
N LEU A 78 2.55 7.57 -1.80
CA LEU A 78 2.78 6.63 -2.89
C LEU A 78 1.57 6.66 -3.84
N ILE A 79 1.85 6.98 -5.10
CA ILE A 79 0.86 7.07 -6.17
C ILE A 79 0.99 5.83 -7.05
N LEU A 80 -0.12 5.11 -7.18
CA LEU A 80 -0.26 3.91 -8.00
C LEU A 80 -1.49 4.06 -8.91
N PRO A 81 -1.55 3.35 -10.05
CA PRO A 81 -2.74 3.34 -10.90
C PRO A 81 -3.99 2.93 -10.12
N GLY A 82 -4.89 3.89 -9.90
CA GLY A 82 -6.16 3.69 -9.19
C GLY A 82 -6.07 3.64 -7.65
N LEU A 83 -4.88 3.82 -7.05
CA LEU A 83 -4.67 3.78 -5.60
C LEU A 83 -3.71 4.89 -5.14
N ARG A 84 -4.06 5.61 -4.09
CA ARG A 84 -3.15 6.51 -3.37
C ARG A 84 -2.94 6.06 -1.94
N VAL A 85 -1.67 5.99 -1.51
CA VAL A 85 -1.30 5.63 -0.14
C VAL A 85 -0.62 6.82 0.52
N TYR A 86 -1.32 7.47 1.43
CA TYR A 86 -0.87 8.67 2.13
C TYR A 86 -0.22 8.28 3.46
N LEU A 87 1.11 8.17 3.48
CA LEU A 87 1.84 7.77 4.67
C LEU A 87 2.01 8.91 5.68
N GLY A 88 1.87 10.16 5.23
CA GLY A 88 1.90 11.36 6.08
C GLY A 88 0.61 11.65 6.85
N GLY A 89 -0.47 10.88 6.64
CA GLY A 89 -1.78 11.08 7.28
C GLY A 89 -2.88 11.44 6.27
N PRO A 90 -4.05 11.92 6.75
CA PRO A 90 -5.22 12.15 5.90
C PRO A 90 -4.95 13.29 4.89
N PRO A 91 -5.31 13.09 3.61
CA PRO A 91 -5.22 14.14 2.61
C PRO A 91 -6.39 15.13 2.74
N ALA A 92 -6.24 16.33 2.19
CA ALA A 92 -7.35 17.30 2.07
C ALA A 92 -8.44 16.82 1.09
N PHE A 93 -8.06 16.02 0.09
CA PHE A 93 -8.96 15.49 -0.91
C PHE A 93 -8.45 14.17 -1.50
N VAL A 94 -9.35 13.31 -1.97
CA VAL A 94 -9.03 12.04 -2.62
C VAL A 94 -9.71 11.96 -3.97
N GLU A 95 -8.93 11.81 -5.04
CA GLU A 95 -9.48 11.69 -6.42
C GLU A 95 -9.45 10.25 -6.96
N THR A 96 -9.09 9.27 -6.14
CA THR A 96 -9.01 7.86 -6.55
C THR A 96 -10.08 7.02 -5.86
N PRO A 97 -10.59 5.98 -6.54
CA PRO A 97 -11.59 5.09 -5.93
C PRO A 97 -11.01 4.29 -4.76
N TYR A 98 -9.70 3.98 -4.79
CA TYR A 98 -9.01 3.32 -3.69
C TYR A 98 -8.02 4.26 -3.03
N TYR A 99 -7.95 4.18 -1.71
CA TYR A 99 -7.03 4.98 -0.93
C TYR A 99 -6.72 4.33 0.42
N ALA A 100 -5.56 4.68 0.97
CA ALA A 100 -5.23 4.37 2.35
C ALA A 100 -4.46 5.54 2.95
N TRP A 101 -4.91 6.07 4.08
CA TRP A 101 -4.08 7.01 4.86
C TRP A 101 -3.87 6.50 6.27
N ARG A 102 -2.69 6.78 6.82
CA ARG A 102 -2.36 6.38 8.18
C ARG A 102 -3.24 7.12 9.18
N LEU A 103 -3.73 6.38 10.16
CA LEU A 103 -4.32 6.92 11.36
C LEU A 103 -3.17 7.09 12.36
N GLY A 104 -2.95 8.33 12.80
CA GLY A 104 -1.89 8.71 13.74
C GLY A 104 -2.06 8.13 15.13
#